data_AF-A0AAP9ZWF6-F1
#
_entry.id   AF-A0AAP9ZWF6-F1
#
_cell.length_a   1.000
_cell.length_b   1.000
_cell.length_c   1.000
_cell.angle_alpha   90.00
_cell.angle_beta   90.00
_cell.angle_gamma   90.00
#
_symmetry.space_group_name_H-M   'P 1'
#
loop_
_entity.id
_entity.type
_entity.pdbx_description
1 polymer ?
#
loop_
_entity_poly.entity_id
_entity_poly.type
_entity_poly.pdbx_seq_one_letter_code
_entity_poly.pdbx_strand_id
1 'polypeptide(L)'
;MRTIAEEFRDSDDDWFGFASAQDRKDGHSLRAYLLRYLDRIPEHHVVVNVELVLRTEYPPRGVRPPYLCVVHFDPGHSTDLPLTWKRNIEELKFDSKTTYVECGYDIFDSFSDVKMDLTARGFYIEPLN
;
A
#
# COMPACT_ATOMS: atom_id res chain seq x y z
N MET A 1 -21.76 -12.78 -7.62
CA MET A 1 -20.77 -11.72 -7.35
C MET A 1 -19.56 -12.43 -6.77
N ARG A 2 -18.44 -12.44 -7.47
CA ARG A 2 -17.20 -13.03 -6.95
C ARG A 2 -16.54 -12.03 -6.02
N THR A 3 -15.85 -12.49 -4.99
CA THR A 3 -14.98 -11.61 -4.19
C THR A 3 -13.79 -11.16 -5.04
N ILE A 4 -13.17 -10.02 -4.69
CA ILE A 4 -11.92 -9.58 -5.33
C ILE A 4 -10.88 -10.72 -5.34
N ALA A 5 -10.78 -11.46 -4.23
CA ALA A 5 -9.91 -12.63 -4.15
C ALA A 5 -10.26 -13.77 -5.13
N GLU A 6 -11.55 -13.94 -5.48
CA GLU A 6 -11.99 -14.94 -6.46
C GLU A 6 -11.80 -14.49 -7.92
N GLU A 7 -11.72 -13.19 -8.18
CA GLU A 7 -11.40 -12.66 -9.52
C GLU A 7 -9.90 -12.76 -9.82
N PHE A 8 -9.04 -12.57 -8.82
CA PHE A 8 -7.59 -12.68 -8.96
C PHE A 8 -7.05 -14.11 -8.82
N ARG A 9 -7.79 -15.02 -8.16
CA ARG A 9 -7.41 -16.44 -8.05
C ARG A 9 -7.34 -17.16 -9.40
N ASP A 10 -8.12 -16.70 -10.37
CA ASP A 10 -8.20 -17.27 -11.72
C ASP A 10 -7.24 -16.56 -12.71
N SER A 11 -6.32 -15.70 -12.24
CA SER A 11 -5.30 -15.10 -13.12
C SER A 11 -4.19 -16.09 -13.45
N ASP A 12 -3.87 -16.15 -14.73
CA ASP A 12 -2.92 -17.09 -15.34
C ASP A 12 -1.48 -16.54 -15.42
N ASP A 13 -1.29 -15.22 -15.24
CA ASP A 13 -0.01 -14.53 -15.41
C ASP A 13 0.38 -13.68 -14.17
N ASP A 14 -0.51 -13.59 -13.16
CA ASP A 14 -0.35 -12.67 -12.03
C ASP A 14 -0.15 -13.38 -10.70
N TRP A 15 0.55 -12.70 -9.80
CA TRP A 15 0.79 -13.14 -8.43
C TRP A 15 -0.11 -12.31 -7.53
N PHE A 16 -0.88 -12.95 -6.66
CA PHE A 16 -1.80 -12.23 -5.78
C PHE A 16 -1.43 -12.46 -4.31
N GLY A 17 -1.75 -11.46 -3.51
CA GLY A 17 -1.56 -11.48 -2.07
C GLY A 17 -2.53 -10.50 -1.43
N PHE A 18 -2.68 -10.62 -0.12
CA PHE A 18 -3.39 -9.64 0.67
C PHE A 18 -2.54 -9.25 1.86
N ALA A 19 -2.57 -7.96 2.18
CA ALA A 19 -2.00 -7.43 3.40
C ALA A 19 -3.11 -6.66 4.12
N SER A 20 -3.28 -6.92 5.40
CA SER A 20 -4.23 -6.25 6.26
C SER A 20 -3.46 -5.59 7.41
N ALA A 21 -3.50 -4.27 7.47
CA ALA A 21 -3.04 -3.51 8.62
C ALA A 21 -4.25 -3.04 9.42
N GLN A 22 -4.16 -3.15 10.75
CA GLN A 22 -5.16 -2.55 11.62
C GLN A 22 -4.74 -1.13 11.98
N ASP A 23 -5.70 -0.20 12.04
CA ASP A 23 -5.47 1.14 12.57
C ASP A 23 -5.45 1.14 14.11
N ARG A 24 -4.57 0.33 14.70
CA ARG A 24 -4.37 0.31 16.15
C ARG A 24 -3.57 1.54 16.56
N LYS A 25 -3.85 2.07 17.74
CA LYS A 25 -3.06 3.16 18.35
C LYS A 25 -1.89 2.64 19.18
N ASP A 26 -1.62 1.34 19.15
CA ASP A 26 -0.41 0.76 19.71
C ASP A 26 0.79 1.04 18.78
N GLY A 27 2.01 0.93 19.30
CA GLY A 27 3.24 1.29 18.56
C GLY A 27 3.58 0.38 17.37
N HIS A 28 2.71 -0.57 17.03
CA HIS A 28 2.92 -1.64 16.06
C HIS A 28 1.86 -1.64 14.95
N SER A 29 1.28 -0.49 14.63
CA SER A 29 0.35 -0.33 13.53
C SER A 29 0.97 0.39 12.34
N LEU A 30 0.38 0.22 11.16
CA LEU A 30 0.76 1.00 9.97
C LEU A 30 0.64 2.51 10.23
N ARG A 31 -0.37 2.95 10.99
CA ARG A 31 -0.48 4.35 11.41
C ARG A 31 0.69 4.80 12.27
N ALA A 32 1.04 4.03 13.31
CA ALA A 32 2.18 4.34 14.16
C ALA A 32 3.50 4.38 13.37
N TYR A 33 3.62 3.53 12.35
CA TYR A 33 4.76 3.55 11.43
C TYR A 33 4.82 4.84 10.60
N LEU A 34 3.70 5.23 9.96
CA LEU A 34 3.63 6.42 9.12
C LEU A 34 3.84 7.72 9.91
N LEU A 35 3.43 7.76 11.19
CA LEU A 35 3.67 8.90 12.09
C LEU A 35 5.16 9.17 12.35
N ARG A 36 6.07 8.25 12.01
CA ARG A 36 7.53 8.50 12.06
C ARG A 36 8.00 9.45 10.96
N TYR A 37 7.16 9.71 9.95
CA TYR A 37 7.48 10.48 8.75
C TYR A 37 6.60 11.73 8.60
N LEU A 38 6.22 12.35 9.72
CA LEU A 38 5.37 13.55 9.76
C LEU A 38 5.99 14.77 9.07
N ASP A 39 7.31 14.80 8.93
CA ASP A 39 8.05 15.79 8.14
C ASP A 39 7.73 15.72 6.64
N ARG A 40 7.20 14.58 6.17
CA ARG A 40 6.90 14.31 4.77
C ARG A 40 5.41 14.11 4.50
N ILE A 41 4.70 13.53 5.47
CA ILE A 41 3.27 13.27 5.46
C ILE A 41 2.65 14.06 6.63
N PRO A 42 2.13 15.29 6.37
CA PRO A 42 1.62 16.12 7.46
C PRO A 42 0.45 15.45 8.18
N GLU A 43 0.35 15.65 9.50
CA GLU A 43 -0.62 14.96 10.38
C GLU A 43 -2.09 15.16 9.96
N HIS A 44 -2.40 16.30 9.35
CA HIS A 44 -3.75 16.63 8.89
C HIS A 44 -4.12 15.99 7.54
N HIS A 45 -3.15 15.42 6.82
CA HIS A 45 -3.43 14.76 5.55
C HIS A 45 -4.11 13.40 5.78
N VAL A 46 -5.01 13.05 4.86
CA VAL A 46 -5.67 11.76 4.81
C VAL A 46 -4.89 10.84 3.89
N VAL A 47 -4.45 9.69 4.42
CA VAL A 47 -3.82 8.61 3.63
C VAL A 47 -4.91 7.78 2.95
N VAL A 48 -4.78 7.60 1.65
CA VAL A 48 -5.80 6.93 0.80
C VAL A 48 -5.29 5.67 0.13
N ASN A 49 -3.97 5.54 -0.05
CA ASN A 49 -3.34 4.34 -0.56
C ASN A 49 -1.94 4.16 0.03
N VAL A 50 -1.58 2.93 0.34
CA VAL A 50 -0.22 2.54 0.75
C VAL A 50 0.16 1.29 -0.05
N GLU A 51 1.24 1.40 -0.80
CA GLU A 51 1.83 0.27 -1.53
C GLU A 51 3.22 -0.04 -0.95
N LEU A 52 3.47 -1.31 -0.64
CA LEU A 52 4.79 -1.79 -0.21
C LEU A 52 5.56 -2.32 -1.41
N VAL A 53 6.63 -1.62 -1.79
CA VAL A 53 7.51 -2.02 -2.88
C VAL A 53 8.72 -2.74 -2.30
N LEU A 54 8.80 -4.06 -2.53
CA LEU A 54 9.91 -4.89 -2.05
C LEU A 54 11.14 -4.79 -2.94
N ARG A 55 10.94 -4.83 -4.26
CA ARG A 55 11.99 -4.69 -5.30
C ARG A 55 11.36 -4.01 -6.52
N THR A 56 12.15 -3.23 -7.24
CA THR A 56 11.76 -2.63 -8.51
C THR A 56 13.03 -2.34 -9.33
N GLU A 57 12.91 -2.43 -10.66
CA GLU A 57 13.98 -2.03 -11.59
C GLU A 57 14.09 -0.51 -11.72
N TYR A 58 13.00 0.21 -11.44
CA TYR A 58 12.89 1.65 -11.64
C TYR A 58 12.43 2.34 -10.35
N PRO A 59 13.26 2.37 -9.30
CA PRO A 59 12.90 3.06 -8.06
C PRO A 59 12.86 4.60 -8.28
N PRO A 60 12.05 5.33 -7.48
CA PRO A 60 12.11 6.78 -7.42
C PRO A 60 13.54 7.27 -7.12
N ARG A 61 13.90 8.43 -7.68
CA ARG A 61 15.24 8.98 -7.53
C ARG A 61 15.59 9.19 -6.05
N GLY A 62 16.67 8.55 -5.61
CA GLY A 62 17.19 8.70 -4.24
C GLY A 62 16.47 7.85 -3.18
N VAL A 63 15.62 6.91 -3.59
CA VAL A 63 14.92 5.96 -2.70
C VAL A 63 15.37 4.55 -3.06
N ARG A 64 15.71 3.73 -2.06
CA ARG A 64 16.07 2.32 -2.26
C ARG A 64 14.97 1.40 -1.75
N PRO A 65 14.63 0.32 -2.49
CA PRO A 65 13.76 -0.72 -1.95
C PRO A 65 14.39 -1.41 -0.72
N PRO A 66 13.58 -1.86 0.24
CA PRO A 66 12.13 -1.74 0.26
C PRO A 66 11.65 -0.34 0.69
N TYR A 67 10.52 0.11 0.14
CA TYR A 67 9.90 1.37 0.51
C TYR A 67 8.37 1.32 0.42
N LEU A 68 7.70 2.21 1.14
CA LEU A 68 6.27 2.48 0.99
C LEU A 68 6.05 3.62 0.00
N CYS A 69 5.11 3.44 -0.93
CA CYS A 69 4.52 4.51 -1.72
C CYS A 69 3.20 4.91 -1.04
N VAL A 70 3.19 6.09 -0.43
CA VAL A 70 2.04 6.59 0.34
C VAL A 70 1.37 7.71 -0.43
N VAL A 71 0.10 7.52 -0.80
CA VAL A 71 -0.73 8.56 -1.41
C VAL A 71 -1.59 9.18 -0.33
N HIS A 72 -1.52 10.51 -0.22
CA HIS A 72 -2.23 11.27 0.79
C HIS A 72 -2.65 12.66 0.27
N PHE A 73 -3.69 13.26 0.84
CA PHE A 73 -4.18 14.57 0.41
C PHE A 73 -4.61 15.43 1.61
N ASP A 74 -4.61 16.75 1.45
CA ASP A 74 -5.16 17.67 2.44
C ASP A 74 -6.69 17.78 2.25
N PRO A 75 -7.51 17.38 3.24
CA PRO A 75 -8.97 17.51 3.14
C PRO A 75 -9.46 18.95 3.39
N GLY A 76 -8.57 19.88 3.74
CA GLY A 76 -8.92 21.25 4.13
C GLY A 76 -9.86 21.25 5.33
N HIS A 77 -11.02 21.91 5.18
CA HIS A 77 -12.07 21.96 6.21
C HIS A 77 -13.17 20.91 6.02
N SER A 78 -12.98 19.95 5.10
CA SER A 78 -14.01 18.95 4.84
C SER A 78 -14.19 17.98 6.01
N THR A 79 -15.45 17.78 6.41
CA THR A 79 -15.83 16.80 7.43
C THR A 79 -16.25 15.45 6.83
N ASP A 80 -16.47 15.38 5.52
CA ASP A 80 -16.85 14.15 4.79
C ASP A 80 -15.71 13.71 3.87
N LEU A 81 -14.75 12.99 4.46
CA LEU A 81 -13.54 12.55 3.79
C LEU A 81 -13.81 11.57 2.63
N PRO A 82 -14.69 10.55 2.75
CA PRO A 82 -15.00 9.66 1.64
C PRO A 82 -15.60 10.37 0.43
N LEU A 83 -16.55 11.30 0.66
CA LEU A 83 -17.13 12.08 -0.43
C LEU A 83 -16.12 13.02 -1.08
N THR A 84 -15.26 13.64 -0.27
CA THR A 84 -14.18 14.52 -0.74
C THR A 84 -13.20 13.76 -1.63
N TRP A 85 -12.77 12.59 -1.20
CA TRP A 85 -11.89 11.72 -1.99
C TRP A 85 -12.54 11.30 -3.31
N LYS A 86 -13.81 10.85 -3.26
CA LYS A 86 -14.55 10.46 -4.46
C LYS A 86 -14.66 11.60 -5.47
N ARG A 87 -14.99 12.81 -5.01
CA ARG A 87 -15.05 14.01 -5.86
C ARG A 87 -13.69 14.37 -6.44
N ASN A 88 -12.61 14.28 -5.67
CA ASN A 88 -11.25 14.55 -6.17
C ASN A 88 -10.88 13.59 -7.32
N ILE A 89 -11.29 12.32 -7.22
CA ILE A 89 -11.12 11.35 -8.32
C ILE A 89 -11.98 11.73 -9.53
N GLU A 90 -13.28 11.95 -9.33
CA GLU A 90 -14.25 12.19 -10.41
C GLU A 90 -14.01 13.52 -11.15
N GLU A 91 -13.58 14.56 -10.43
CA GLU A 91 -13.31 15.89 -10.99
C GLU A 91 -11.89 16.02 -11.57
N LEU A 92 -11.07 14.96 -11.53
CA LEU A 92 -9.64 14.97 -11.88
C LEU A 92 -8.83 16.05 -11.15
N LYS A 93 -9.37 16.57 -10.03
CA LYS A 93 -8.69 17.51 -9.13
C LYS A 93 -7.92 16.71 -8.08
N PHE A 94 -6.97 15.92 -8.57
CA PHE A 94 -6.07 15.14 -7.75
C PHE A 94 -5.00 16.06 -7.15
N ASP A 95 -5.33 16.76 -6.06
CA ASP A 95 -4.31 17.37 -5.18
C ASP A 95 -3.78 16.33 -4.17
N SER A 96 -3.57 15.10 -4.65
CA SER A 96 -2.92 14.07 -3.86
C SER A 96 -1.41 14.16 -4.04
N LYS A 97 -0.70 13.94 -2.95
CA LYS A 97 0.74 13.86 -2.90
C LYS A 97 1.15 12.40 -2.73
N THR A 98 2.14 12.00 -3.50
CA THR A 98 2.82 10.70 -3.32
C THR A 98 4.12 10.92 -2.56
N THR A 99 4.27 10.24 -1.44
CA THR A 99 5.47 10.27 -0.60
C THR A 99 6.09 8.88 -0.52
N TYR A 100 7.39 8.78 -0.82
CA TYR A 100 8.14 7.52 -0.80
C TYR A 100 8.93 7.36 0.48
N VAL A 101 8.58 6.39 1.31
CA VAL A 101 9.17 6.19 2.64
C VAL A 101 10.03 4.93 2.62
N GLU A 102 11.35 5.06 2.76
CA GLU A 102 12.22 3.88 2.93
C GLU A 102 11.82 3.13 4.20
N CYS A 103 11.78 1.80 4.13
CA CYS A 103 11.44 0.97 5.26
C CYS A 103 12.39 -0.22 5.35
N GLY A 104 12.54 -0.78 6.56
CA GLY A 104 13.21 -2.05 6.76
C GLY A 104 12.24 -3.21 6.72
N TYR A 105 12.71 -4.40 7.10
CA TYR A 105 11.83 -5.55 7.34
C TYR A 105 10.89 -5.35 8.54
N ASP A 106 11.15 -4.35 9.39
CA ASP A 106 10.32 -3.97 10.54
C ASP A 106 8.93 -3.48 10.12
N ILE A 107 8.72 -3.11 8.85
CA ILE A 107 7.40 -2.75 8.34
C ILE A 107 6.42 -3.92 8.41
N PHE A 108 6.90 -5.17 8.36
CA PHE A 108 6.02 -6.33 8.43
C PHE A 108 5.33 -6.46 9.80
N ASP A 109 5.95 -5.96 10.86
CA ASP A 109 5.36 -5.91 12.20
C ASP A 109 4.16 -4.95 12.28
N SER A 110 3.99 -4.07 11.30
CA SER A 110 2.88 -3.11 11.24
C SER A 110 1.59 -3.70 10.67
N PHE A 111 1.67 -4.88 10.06
CA PHE A 111 0.54 -5.58 9.46
C PHE A 111 0.02 -6.66 10.40
N SER A 112 -1.30 -6.77 10.51
CA SER A 112 -1.97 -7.83 11.27
C SER A 112 -2.00 -9.16 10.54
N ASP A 113 -2.00 -9.10 9.20
CA ASP A 113 -1.95 -10.27 8.33
C ASP A 113 -1.22 -9.87 7.04
N VAL A 114 -0.31 -10.70 6.57
CA VAL A 114 0.40 -10.54 5.31
C VAL A 114 0.54 -11.91 4.68
N LYS A 115 -0.09 -12.09 3.53
CA LYS A 115 -0.02 -13.34 2.79
C LYS A 115 0.26 -13.07 1.32
N MET A 116 1.21 -13.82 0.80
CA MET A 116 1.47 -13.91 -0.63
C MET A 116 1.22 -15.35 -1.05
N ASP A 117 0.32 -15.55 -2.02
CA ASP A 117 0.00 -16.86 -2.54
C ASP A 117 0.60 -16.99 -3.95
N LEU A 118 1.54 -17.92 -4.09
CA LEU A 118 2.25 -18.17 -5.34
C LEU A 118 1.70 -19.44 -5.98
N THR A 119 1.09 -19.29 -7.15
CA THR A 119 0.64 -20.42 -7.97
C THR A 119 1.44 -20.43 -9.26
N ALA A 120 2.17 -21.51 -9.52
CA ALA A 120 2.86 -21.68 -10.77
C ALA A 120 1.89 -22.12 -11.87
N ARG A 121 1.93 -21.46 -13.02
CA ARG A 121 1.16 -21.87 -14.20
C ARG A 121 1.71 -23.20 -14.76
N GLY A 122 0.83 -24.17 -15.01
CA GLY A 122 1.09 -25.30 -15.89
C GLY A 122 2.01 -26.44 -15.38
N PHE A 123 2.42 -26.46 -14.11
CA PHE A 123 3.23 -27.56 -13.50
C PHE A 123 4.43 -28.05 -14.35
N TYR A 124 5.16 -27.14 -15.00
CA TYR A 124 6.52 -27.39 -15.50
C TYR A 124 7.53 -26.56 -14.69
N ILE A 125 7.40 -26.55 -13.37
CA ILE A 125 8.55 -26.18 -12.54
C ILE A 125 9.49 -27.38 -12.61
N GLU A 126 10.65 -27.21 -13.24
CA GLU A 126 11.69 -28.23 -13.20
C GLU A 126 11.98 -28.60 -11.74
N PRO A 127 12.19 -29.88 -11.41
CA PRO A 127 12.56 -30.28 -10.06
C PRO A 127 13.78 -29.48 -9.57
N LEU A 128 13.76 -29.09 -8.30
CA LEU A 128 14.93 -28.50 -7.65
C LEU A 128 16.03 -29.57 -7.59
N ASN A 129 17.00 -29.50 -8.49
CA ASN A 129 18.23 -30.33 -8.47
C ASN A 129 19.35 -29.62 -7.70
#